data_AF-A0A3G2SAT4-F1
#
_entry.id   AF-A0A3G2SAT4-F1
#
_cell.length_a   1.000
_cell.length_b   1.000
_cell.length_c   1.000
_cell.angle_alpha   90.00
_cell.angle_beta   90.00
_cell.angle_gamma   90.00
#
_symmetry.space_group_name_H-M   'P 1'
#
loop_
_entity.id
_entity.type
_entity.pdbx_description
1 polymer ?
#
loop_
_entity_poly.entity_id
_entity_poly.type
_entity_poly.pdbx_seq_one_letter_code
_entity_poly.pdbx_strand_id
1 'polypeptide(L)'
;MIARGFMHSNKAARAVRVAGQQVRFNSNLPIPPKIATPKSVQGENAANTEAVVNFYKALPKGAEPERRPSGFKAKYFDGKHASAKPLVWTIAGLMLFGYTLEYNGHLKYHKNAHH
;
A
#
# COMPACT_ATOMS: atom_id res chain seq x y z
N MET A 1 43.93 14.57 -24.40
CA MET A 1 42.47 14.38 -24.25
C MET A 1 42.21 13.98 -22.80
N ILE A 2 41.83 14.94 -21.96
CA ILE A 2 40.49 15.18 -21.38
C ILE A 2 40.40 14.62 -19.95
N ALA A 3 39.97 15.50 -19.06
CA ALA A 3 39.95 15.41 -17.61
C ALA A 3 38.63 14.84 -17.05
N ARG A 4 38.61 14.75 -15.70
CA ARG A 4 37.44 14.62 -14.79
C ARG A 4 36.85 13.19 -14.72
N GLY A 5 36.45 12.65 -13.59
CA GLY A 5 36.29 13.20 -12.26
C GLY A 5 35.85 12.11 -11.29
N PHE A 6 35.99 12.47 -10.02
CA PHE A 6 35.70 11.77 -8.79
C PHE A 6 34.34 11.05 -8.72
N MET A 7 34.33 9.92 -8.00
CA MET A 7 33.19 9.10 -7.55
C MET A 7 32.01 9.92 -7.00
N HIS A 8 30.77 9.42 -7.10
CA HIS A 8 29.77 9.48 -6.03
C HIS A 8 28.73 8.35 -6.12
N SER A 9 28.72 7.54 -5.07
CA SER A 9 27.67 6.60 -4.67
C SER A 9 26.34 7.30 -4.38
N ASN A 10 25.20 6.66 -4.69
CA ASN A 10 24.07 6.41 -3.77
C ASN A 10 22.86 5.83 -4.55
N LYS A 11 22.46 4.57 -4.28
CA LYS A 11 21.44 4.15 -3.31
C LYS A 11 20.05 4.78 -3.53
N ALA A 12 19.15 3.98 -4.14
CA ALA A 12 17.71 4.11 -3.96
C ALA A 12 17.10 2.72 -3.68
N ALA A 13 17.45 2.16 -2.52
CA ALA A 13 16.72 1.04 -1.94
C ALA A 13 15.34 1.56 -1.50
N ARG A 14 14.32 1.35 -2.35
CA ARG A 14 12.92 1.64 -1.99
C ARG A 14 12.39 0.50 -1.11
N ALA A 15 12.90 0.44 0.11
CA ALA A 15 12.37 -0.41 1.16
C ALA A 15 11.06 0.21 1.67
N VAL A 16 9.94 -0.27 1.13
CA VAL A 16 8.60 -0.05 1.73
C VAL A 16 8.56 -0.82 3.04
N ARG A 17 9.07 -0.19 4.11
CA ARG A 17 8.86 -0.68 5.47
C ARG A 17 7.47 -0.25 5.91
N VAL A 18 6.56 -1.23 5.90
CA VAL A 18 5.63 -1.59 6.97
C VAL A 18 5.23 -0.44 7.89
N ALA A 19 3.93 -0.11 7.85
CA ALA A 19 3.24 0.66 8.88
C ALA A 19 3.27 -0.10 10.22
N GLY A 20 4.41 0.04 10.90
CA GLY A 20 4.64 -0.30 12.29
C GLY A 20 5.46 0.85 12.82
N GLN A 21 4.76 1.86 13.32
CA GLN A 21 5.27 3.10 13.87
C GLN A 21 6.56 2.85 14.66
N GLN A 22 7.69 3.24 14.06
CA GLN A 22 8.99 3.29 14.70
C GLN A 22 8.83 4.23 15.90
N VAL A 23 8.71 3.67 17.11
CA VAL A 23 8.72 4.46 18.34
C VAL A 23 10.13 5.03 18.40
N ARG A 24 10.26 6.32 18.06
CA ARG A 24 11.53 7.00 18.03
C ARG A 24 12.01 7.15 19.47
N PHE A 25 12.87 6.22 19.90
CA PHE A 25 13.54 6.27 21.20
C PHE A 25 14.57 7.41 21.31
N ASN A 26 14.82 8.12 20.20
CA ASN A 26 15.72 9.27 20.14
C ASN A 26 15.01 10.43 19.42
N SER A 27 14.27 11.24 20.17
CA SER A 27 13.77 12.54 19.74
C SER A 27 14.33 13.60 20.67
N ASN A 28 14.97 14.64 20.12
CA ASN A 28 15.44 15.84 20.83
C ASN A 28 14.29 16.71 21.40
N LEU A 29 13.07 16.17 21.51
CA LEU A 29 11.92 16.86 22.08
C LEU A 29 11.83 16.52 23.58
N PRO A 30 11.57 17.51 24.46
CA PRO A 30 11.32 17.29 25.89
C PRO A 30 9.92 16.68 26.16
N ILE A 31 9.48 15.78 25.27
CA ILE A 31 8.27 14.99 25.42
C ILE A 31 8.73 13.55 25.70
N PRO A 32 8.46 13.00 26.89
CA PRO A 32 8.87 11.64 27.18
C PRO A 32 8.21 10.66 26.20
N PRO A 33 8.95 9.67 25.66
CA PRO A 33 8.38 8.65 24.80
C PRO A 33 7.32 7.86 25.57
N LYS A 34 6.38 7.22 24.86
CA LYS A 34 5.27 6.50 25.50
C LYS A 34 5.77 5.30 26.31
N ILE A 35 5.93 5.50 27.63
CA ILE A 35 6.41 4.50 28.60
C ILE A 35 5.33 3.50 29.05
N ALA A 36 4.07 3.71 28.66
CA ALA A 36 2.95 2.79 28.92
C ALA A 36 2.53 2.10 27.62
N THR A 37 3.43 1.33 27.03
CA THR A 37 3.11 0.38 25.95
C THR A 37 3.51 -1.03 26.39
N PRO A 38 2.88 -2.09 25.87
CA PRO A 38 3.31 -3.46 26.18
C PRO A 38 4.80 -3.68 25.89
N LYS A 39 5.36 -2.95 24.90
CA LYS A 39 6.77 -2.98 24.50
C LYS A 39 7.74 -2.26 25.47
N SER A 40 7.23 -1.41 26.35
CA SER A 40 8.06 -0.68 27.33
C SER A 40 8.13 -1.37 28.69
N VAL A 41 7.35 -2.44 28.90
CA VAL A 41 7.47 -3.30 30.09
C VAL A 41 8.53 -4.37 29.81
N GLN A 42 9.80 -4.05 30.10
CA GLN A 42 10.92 -4.98 30.00
C GLN A 42 11.36 -5.36 31.42
N GLY A 43 10.76 -6.43 31.95
CA GLY A 43 11.23 -7.13 33.14
C GLY A 43 11.88 -8.45 32.74
N GLU A 44 12.67 -9.05 33.63
CA GLU A 44 13.41 -10.31 33.38
C GLU A 44 12.52 -11.44 32.83
N ASN A 45 11.23 -11.44 33.18
CA ASN A 45 10.24 -12.42 32.73
C ASN A 45 9.34 -11.98 31.55
N ALA A 46 9.52 -10.79 30.98
CA ALA A 46 8.59 -10.23 29.98
C ALA A 46 8.45 -11.09 28.71
N ALA A 47 9.53 -11.72 28.26
CA ALA A 47 9.52 -12.62 27.11
C ALA A 47 8.68 -13.90 27.37
N ASN A 48 8.71 -14.42 28.60
CA ASN A 48 7.95 -15.60 29.00
C ASN A 48 6.45 -15.30 29.01
N THR A 49 6.06 -14.10 29.49
CA THR A 49 4.67 -13.66 29.51
C THR A 49 4.12 -13.47 28.09
N GLU A 50 4.90 -12.89 27.17
CA GLU A 50 4.52 -12.76 25.76
C GLU A 50 4.34 -14.14 25.09
N ALA A 51 5.23 -15.09 25.36
CA ALA A 51 5.16 -16.44 24.81
C ALA A 51 3.88 -17.17 25.24
N VAL A 52 3.51 -17.10 26.53
CA VAL A 52 2.27 -17.72 27.03
C VAL A 52 1.04 -17.04 26.44
N VAL A 53 1.01 -15.72 26.37
CA VAL A 53 -0.10 -14.97 25.75
C VAL A 53 -0.25 -15.31 24.26
N ASN A 54 0.88 -15.42 23.54
CA ASN A 54 0.89 -15.78 22.13
C ASN A 54 0.47 -17.24 21.92
N PHE A 55 0.87 -18.16 22.79
CA PHE A 55 0.42 -19.56 22.78
C PHE A 55 -1.10 -19.65 22.85
N TYR A 56 -1.74 -18.97 23.81
CA TYR A 56 -3.20 -18.97 23.92
C TYR A 56 -3.91 -18.21 22.79
N LYS A 57 -3.26 -17.20 22.19
CA LYS A 57 -3.79 -16.53 20.99
C LYS A 57 -3.70 -17.40 19.73
N ALA A 58 -2.64 -18.20 19.63
CA ALA A 58 -2.31 -19.05 18.49
C ALA A 58 -2.94 -20.43 18.56
N LEU A 59 -3.61 -20.78 19.68
CA LEU A 59 -4.48 -21.95 19.73
C LEU A 59 -5.41 -21.90 18.51
N PRO A 60 -5.54 -23.00 17.74
CA PRO A 60 -6.37 -23.04 16.55
C PRO A 60 -7.81 -22.71 16.94
N LYS A 61 -8.17 -21.43 16.79
CA LYS A 61 -9.56 -21.01 16.77
C LYS A 61 -10.11 -21.62 15.49
N GLY A 62 -11.28 -22.26 15.57
CA GLY A 62 -11.91 -22.87 14.39
C GLY A 62 -11.87 -21.92 13.20
N ALA A 63 -11.75 -22.48 11.98
CA ALA A 63 -11.53 -21.73 10.74
C ALA A 63 -12.24 -20.38 10.77
N GLU A 64 -11.47 -19.29 10.74
CA GLU A 64 -12.04 -17.95 10.79
C GLU A 64 -13.10 -17.87 9.69
N PRO A 65 -14.37 -17.52 10.03
CA PRO A 65 -15.47 -17.64 9.10
C PRO A 65 -15.08 -16.93 7.81
N GLU A 66 -15.12 -17.67 6.69
CA GLU A 66 -14.74 -17.14 5.39
C GLU A 66 -15.48 -15.82 5.21
N ARG A 67 -14.76 -14.71 5.31
CA ARG A 67 -15.35 -13.37 5.20
C ARG A 67 -15.95 -13.33 3.81
N ARG A 68 -17.28 -13.51 3.74
CA ARG A 68 -18.04 -13.40 2.50
C ARG A 68 -17.56 -12.10 1.85
N PRO A 69 -16.98 -12.16 0.64
CA PRO A 69 -16.37 -10.99 0.03
C PRO A 69 -17.47 -9.94 -0.19
N SER A 70 -17.57 -8.99 0.73
CA SER A 70 -18.50 -7.88 0.66
C SER A 70 -17.77 -6.67 0.09
N GLY A 71 -18.41 -6.01 -0.86
CA GLY A 71 -17.85 -4.84 -1.55
C GLY A 71 -17.00 -5.14 -2.79
N PHE A 72 -16.77 -4.10 -3.57
CA PHE A 72 -16.04 -4.16 -4.85
C PHE A 72 -14.59 -4.63 -4.68
N LYS A 73 -13.93 -4.19 -3.60
CA LYS A 73 -12.54 -4.56 -3.29
C LYS A 73 -12.39 -6.07 -3.07
N ALA A 74 -13.24 -6.65 -2.21
CA ALA A 74 -13.15 -8.07 -1.88
C ALA A 74 -13.45 -8.99 -3.09
N LYS A 75 -14.20 -8.51 -4.09
CA LYS A 75 -14.54 -9.26 -5.29
C LYS A 75 -13.46 -9.28 -6.38
N TYR A 76 -12.62 -8.24 -6.45
CA TYR A 76 -11.67 -8.09 -7.55
C TYR A 76 -10.21 -7.87 -7.13
N PHE A 77 -9.95 -7.53 -5.88
CA PHE A 77 -8.62 -7.12 -5.41
C PHE A 77 -8.08 -7.95 -4.24
N ASP A 78 -8.91 -8.74 -3.55
CA ASP A 78 -8.49 -9.56 -2.41
C ASP A 78 -8.44 -11.06 -2.74
N GLY A 79 -7.40 -11.74 -2.24
CA GLY A 79 -7.29 -13.21 -2.20
C GLY A 79 -7.37 -13.92 -3.55
N LYS A 80 -8.04 -15.09 -3.57
CA LYS A 80 -8.23 -15.98 -4.73
C LYS A 80 -9.03 -15.36 -5.90
N HIS A 81 -9.65 -14.20 -5.68
CA HIS A 81 -10.45 -13.47 -6.66
C HIS A 81 -9.76 -12.19 -7.16
N ALA A 82 -8.49 -11.97 -6.79
CA ALA A 82 -7.68 -10.90 -7.35
C ALA A 82 -7.59 -11.06 -8.86
N SER A 83 -8.21 -10.14 -9.61
CA SER A 83 -8.35 -10.23 -11.05
C SER A 83 -8.03 -8.89 -11.69
N ALA A 84 -7.34 -8.92 -12.84
CA ALA A 84 -7.06 -7.72 -13.64
C ALA A 84 -8.30 -7.15 -14.35
N LYS A 85 -9.47 -7.79 -14.21
CA LYS A 85 -10.73 -7.36 -14.81
C LYS A 85 -11.05 -5.87 -14.61
N PRO A 86 -10.98 -5.28 -13.39
CA PRO A 86 -11.27 -3.86 -13.20
C PRO A 86 -10.35 -2.96 -14.02
N LEU A 87 -9.07 -3.32 -14.13
CA LEU A 87 -8.09 -2.55 -14.91
C LEU A 87 -8.47 -2.54 -16.39
N VAL A 88 -8.84 -3.69 -16.95
CA VAL A 88 -9.28 -3.79 -18.36
C VAL A 88 -10.55 -2.97 -18.59
N TRP A 89 -11.53 -3.05 -17.67
CA TRP A 89 -12.75 -2.23 -17.74
C TRP A 89 -12.46 -0.74 -17.68
N THR A 90 -11.51 -0.31 -16.85
CA THR A 90 -11.09 1.10 -16.79
C THR A 90 -10.48 1.55 -18.10
N ILE A 91 -9.57 0.76 -18.68
CA ILE A 91 -8.93 1.10 -19.97
C ILE A 91 -9.98 1.18 -21.07
N ALA A 92 -10.87 0.19 -21.19
CA ALA A 92 -11.94 0.19 -22.18
C ALA A 92 -12.88 1.40 -22.02
N GLY A 93 -13.25 1.74 -20.78
CA GLY A 93 -14.06 2.92 -20.49
C GLY A 93 -13.37 4.23 -20.90
N LEU A 94 -12.07 4.37 -20.61
CA LEU A 94 -11.29 5.54 -21.01
C LEU A 94 -11.14 5.66 -22.53
N MET A 95 -10.94 4.54 -23.24
CA MET A 95 -10.87 4.55 -24.70
C MET A 95 -12.19 4.98 -25.34
N LEU A 96 -13.31 4.45 -24.85
CA LEU A 96 -14.64 4.85 -25.33
C LEU A 96 -14.93 6.32 -25.01
N PHE A 97 -14.61 6.77 -23.80
CA PHE A 97 -14.79 8.16 -23.40
C PHE A 97 -13.90 9.12 -24.21
N GLY A 98 -12.64 8.76 -24.46
CA GLY A 98 -11.76 9.54 -25.33
C GLY A 98 -12.29 9.63 -26.75
N TYR A 99 -12.80 8.52 -27.29
CA TYR A 99 -13.39 8.49 -28.63
C TYR A 99 -14.65 9.36 -28.73
N THR A 100 -15.53 9.37 -27.72
CA THR A 100 -16.72 10.23 -27.75
C THR A 100 -16.36 11.71 -27.70
N LEU A 101 -15.32 12.09 -26.93
CA LEU A 101 -14.80 13.45 -26.91
C LEU A 101 -14.21 13.86 -28.27
N GLU A 102 -13.35 13.02 -28.85
CA GLU A 102 -12.75 13.25 -30.17
C GLU A 102 -13.83 13.34 -31.26
N TYR A 103 -14.85 12.47 -31.20
CA TYR A 103 -15.95 12.50 -32.15
C TYR A 103 -16.73 13.81 -32.07
N ASN A 104 -17.04 14.28 -30.85
CA ASN A 104 -17.79 15.52 -30.66
C ASN A 104 -16.96 16.78 -30.93
N GLY A 105 -15.69 16.82 -30.52
CA GLY A 105 -14.84 18.01 -30.63
C GLY A 105 -14.08 18.13 -31.95
N HIS A 106 -13.80 17.01 -32.61
CA HIS A 106 -13.08 16.96 -33.87
C HIS A 106 -14.03 16.52 -35.00
N LEU A 107 -14.27 15.21 -35.17
CA LEU A 107 -14.90 14.60 -36.36
C LEU A 107 -16.26 15.21 -36.75
N LYS A 108 -17.10 15.58 -35.79
CA LYS A 108 -18.45 16.13 -36.04
C LYS A 108 -18.44 17.46 -36.80
N TYR A 109 -17.36 18.24 -36.69
CA TYR A 109 -17.26 19.58 -37.29
C TYR A 109 -16.37 19.63 -38.55
N HIS A 110 -15.88 18.50 -39.05
CA HIS A 110 -14.98 18.42 -40.23
C HIS A 110 -15.58 18.94 -41.54
N LYS A 111 -16.87 19.31 -41.59
CA LYS A 111 -17.50 19.89 -42.79
C LYS A 111 -17.73 21.41 -42.71
N ASN A 112 -17.53 22.05 -41.54
CA ASN A 112 -17.76 23.48 -41.35
C ASN A 112 -16.47 24.29 -41.14
N ALA A 113 -15.31 23.65 -41.18
CA ALA A 113 -14.01 24.32 -41.22
C ALA A 113 -13.54 24.38 -42.68
N HIS A 114 -13.91 25.47 -43.37
CA HIS A 114 -13.21 25.88 -44.58
C HIS A 114 -11.74 26.17 -44.24
N HIS A 115 -10.82 25.83 -45.14
CA HIS A 115 -9.44 26.32 -45.14
C HIS A 115 -9.40 27.85 -45.06
#